data_AF-A0A9P7XFY0-F1
#
_entry.id   AF-A0A9P7XFY0-F1
#
_cell.length_a   1.000
_cell.length_b   1.000
_cell.length_c   1.000
_cell.angle_alpha   90.00
_cell.angle_beta   90.00
_cell.angle_gamma   90.00
#
_symmetry.space_group_name_H-M   'P 1'
#
loop_
_entity.id
_entity.type
_entity.pdbx_description
1 polymer ?
#
loop_
_entity_poly.entity_id
_entity_poly.type
_entity_poly.pdbx_seq_one_letter_code
_entity_poly.pdbx_strand_id
1 'polypeptide(L)'
;MTCQEYNVNVRDNVDDAASRAYVESKTKPCPACREPIEKDEGCDHMTCRPPGGCGHEFCWLCLAGYEDILKHGNHHHRRTCQYYSAYDSEDDD
;
A
#
# COMPACT_ATOMS: atom_id res chain seq x y z
N MET A 1 -17.28 -50.86 -20.95
CA MET A 1 -17.72 -50.17 -19.72
C MET A 1 -16.96 -50.83 -18.58
N THR A 2 -16.23 -50.17 -17.70
CA THR A 2 -16.48 -48.87 -17.07
C THR A 2 -15.16 -48.17 -16.71
N CYS A 3 -15.13 -46.84 -16.84
CA CYS A 3 -14.17 -45.98 -16.18
C CYS A 3 -14.40 -46.05 -14.66
N GLN A 4 -13.55 -46.78 -13.93
CA GLN A 4 -13.51 -46.77 -12.46
C GLN A 4 -12.04 -46.99 -12.07
N GLU A 5 -11.39 -46.25 -11.20
CA GLU A 5 -11.69 -45.07 -10.39
C GLU A 5 -10.29 -44.69 -9.85
N TYR A 6 -9.80 -43.48 -10.10
CA TYR A 6 -8.70 -42.93 -9.30
C TYR A 6 -9.21 -41.66 -8.64
N ASN A 7 -9.61 -41.84 -7.39
CA ASN A 7 -10.07 -40.87 -6.41
C ASN A 7 -9.14 -39.66 -6.36
N VAL A 8 -9.53 -38.55 -7.01
CA VAL A 8 -8.88 -37.24 -6.92
C VAL A 8 -8.79 -36.86 -5.44
N ASN A 9 -7.61 -37.09 -4.88
CA ASN A 9 -7.29 -36.74 -3.51
C ASN A 9 -7.11 -35.23 -3.49
N VAL A 10 -8.20 -34.53 -3.18
CA VAL A 10 -8.28 -33.12 -2.80
C VAL A 10 -7.36 -32.88 -1.61
N ARG A 11 -6.07 -32.71 -1.90
CA ARG A 11 -5.09 -32.22 -0.95
C ARG A 11 -5.20 -30.70 -0.93
N ASP A 12 -5.96 -30.24 0.06
CA ASP A 12 -5.93 -28.93 0.70
C ASP A 12 -4.84 -27.97 0.19
N ASN A 13 -5.21 -26.88 -0.48
CA ASN A 13 -5.63 -25.62 0.16
C ASN A 13 -4.58 -25.00 1.11
N VAL A 14 -3.28 -25.09 0.80
CA VAL A 14 -2.24 -24.32 1.50
C VAL A 14 -1.22 -23.70 0.52
N ASP A 15 -1.70 -23.17 -0.61
CA ASP A 15 -0.84 -22.34 -1.49
C ASP A 15 -1.61 -21.20 -2.21
N ASP A 16 -2.94 -21.16 -2.08
CA ASP A 16 -3.78 -20.17 -2.76
C ASP A 16 -3.93 -18.86 -1.96
N ALA A 17 -3.82 -18.88 -0.63
CA ALA A 17 -4.01 -17.68 0.19
C ALA A 17 -2.83 -16.69 0.11
N ALA A 18 -1.59 -17.20 0.04
CA ALA A 18 -0.39 -16.37 -0.12
C ALA A 18 -0.30 -15.78 -1.53
N SER A 19 -0.69 -16.58 -2.54
CA SER A 19 -0.68 -16.18 -3.95
C SER A 19 -1.79 -15.18 -4.30
N ARG A 20 -2.95 -15.24 -3.62
CA ARG A 20 -4.06 -14.30 -3.83
C ARG A 20 -3.85 -12.95 -3.15
N ALA A 21 -3.28 -12.93 -1.94
CA ALA A 21 -2.92 -11.68 -1.29
C ALA A 21 -1.86 -10.87 -2.08
N TYR A 22 -0.98 -11.56 -2.82
CA TYR A 22 0.01 -10.93 -3.69
C TYR A 22 -0.59 -10.32 -4.97
N VAL A 23 -1.68 -10.91 -5.48
CA VAL A 23 -2.41 -10.40 -6.66
C VAL A 23 -3.43 -9.31 -6.27
N GLU A 24 -3.92 -9.29 -5.02
CA GLU A 24 -5.01 -8.39 -4.58
C GLU A 24 -4.61 -6.94 -4.21
N SER A 25 -3.33 -6.58 -4.07
CA SER A 25 -2.96 -5.23 -3.57
C SER A 25 -2.04 -4.43 -4.49
N LYS A 26 -2.22 -4.54 -5.81
CA LYS A 26 -1.61 -3.59 -6.76
C LYS A 26 -2.28 -2.21 -6.70
N THR A 27 -3.49 -2.13 -6.16
CA THR A 27 -4.23 -0.88 -5.99
C THR A 27 -4.48 -0.55 -4.52
N LYS A 28 -4.47 0.74 -4.16
CA LYS A 28 -4.93 1.25 -2.86
C LYS A 28 -5.80 2.48 -3.05
N PRO A 29 -6.81 2.69 -2.19
CA PRO A 29 -7.64 3.88 -2.26
C PRO A 29 -6.86 5.13 -1.84
N CYS A 30 -7.08 6.23 -2.55
CA CYS A 30 -6.58 7.55 -2.18
C CYS A 30 -7.08 7.95 -0.78
N PRO A 31 -6.23 8.43 0.15
CA PRO A 31 -6.69 8.87 1.47
C PRO A 31 -7.61 10.10 1.41
N ALA A 32 -7.57 10.89 0.33
CA ALA A 32 -8.38 12.09 0.15
C ALA A 32 -9.71 11.82 -0.59
N CYS A 33 -9.66 11.25 -1.80
CA CYS A 33 -10.87 11.03 -2.62
C CYS A 33 -11.38 9.58 -2.65
N ARG A 34 -10.62 8.63 -2.08
CA ARG A 34 -10.90 7.18 -2.09
C ARG A 34 -10.87 6.50 -3.47
N GLU A 35 -10.46 7.21 -4.52
CA GLU A 35 -10.25 6.60 -5.84
C GLU A 35 -9.15 5.52 -5.77
N PRO A 36 -9.32 4.34 -6.40
CA PRO A 36 -8.28 3.32 -6.43
C PRO A 36 -7.11 3.78 -7.29
N ILE A 37 -5.92 3.76 -6.72
CA ILE A 37 -4.67 4.13 -7.37
C ILE A 37 -3.81 2.88 -7.49
N GLU A 38 -3.29 2.62 -8.69
CA GLU A 38 -2.32 1.55 -8.94
C GLU A 38 -0.93 1.96 -8.46
N LYS A 39 -0.23 1.06 -7.76
CA LYS A 39 1.15 1.29 -7.29
C LYS A 39 2.07 1.46 -8.49
N ASP A 40 2.78 2.59 -8.53
CA ASP A 40 3.91 2.76 -9.44
C ASP A 40 5.13 1.98 -8.91
N GLU A 41 5.81 1.20 -9.74
CA GLU A 41 6.89 0.29 -9.33
C GLU A 41 8.22 1.00 -8.98
N GLY A 42 8.27 2.34 -8.89
CA GLY A 42 9.50 3.08 -8.62
C GLY A 42 9.55 3.92 -7.34
N CYS A 43 8.41 4.30 -6.75
CA CYS A 43 8.41 5.29 -5.67
C CYS A 43 7.26 5.08 -4.67
N ASP A 44 7.55 5.21 -3.38
CA ASP A 44 6.52 5.21 -2.33
C ASP A 44 5.84 6.58 -2.16
N HIS A 45 6.33 7.64 -2.82
CA HIS A 45 5.59 8.91 -2.96
C HIS A 45 4.64 8.80 -4.15
N MET A 46 3.34 8.84 -3.87
CA MET A 46 2.30 8.66 -4.87
C MET A 46 1.38 9.86 -4.94
N THR A 47 0.98 10.20 -6.17
CA THR A 47 0.07 11.31 -6.46
C THR A 47 -1.22 10.75 -7.03
N CYS A 48 -2.36 11.19 -6.49
CA CYS A 48 -3.67 10.85 -7.01
C CYS A 48 -3.94 11.63 -8.31
N ARG A 49 -3.58 11.08 -9.48
CA ARG A 49 -3.60 11.84 -10.74
C ARG A 49 -4.98 11.86 -11.43
N PRO A 50 -5.37 12.97 -12.10
CA PRO A 50 -6.60 13.03 -12.91
C PRO A 50 -6.56 12.06 -14.11
N PRO A 51 -7.71 11.67 -14.71
CA PRO A 51 -9.07 12.22 -14.53
C PRO A 51 -9.88 11.68 -13.34
N GLY A 52 -9.48 10.56 -12.73
CA GLY A 52 -10.15 10.00 -11.53
C GLY A 52 -9.59 10.52 -10.20
N GLY A 53 -8.36 11.03 -10.20
CA GLY A 53 -7.70 11.50 -8.98
C GLY A 53 -7.89 12.98 -8.65
N CYS A 54 -7.71 13.31 -7.36
CA CYS A 54 -7.89 14.66 -6.81
C CYS A 54 -6.62 15.53 -6.77
N GLY A 55 -5.47 15.03 -7.24
CA GLY A 55 -4.17 15.68 -7.16
C GLY A 55 -3.43 15.50 -5.83
N HIS A 56 -4.03 14.83 -4.85
CA HIS A 56 -3.41 14.67 -3.52
C HIS A 56 -2.16 13.78 -3.56
N GLU A 57 -1.09 14.26 -2.94
CA GLU A 57 0.20 13.58 -2.80
C GLU A 57 0.30 12.91 -1.42
N PHE A 58 0.69 11.64 -1.39
CA PHE A 58 0.75 10.86 -0.15
C PHE A 58 1.77 9.74 -0.22
N CYS A 59 2.17 9.23 0.94
CA CYS A 59 3.05 8.08 1.06
C CYS A 59 2.27 6.77 0.89
N TRP A 60 2.62 5.93 -0.07
CA TRP A 60 1.97 4.64 -0.34
C TRP A 60 2.02 3.65 0.83
N LEU A 61 3.06 3.73 1.66
CA LEU A 61 3.26 2.83 2.79
C LEU A 61 2.34 3.16 3.96
N CYS A 62 2.21 4.43 4.30
CA CYS A 62 1.49 4.87 5.50
C CYS A 62 0.24 5.73 5.24
N LEU A 63 -0.02 6.04 3.96
CA LEU A 63 -1.11 6.90 3.47
C LEU A 63 -1.12 8.30 4.11
N ALA A 64 0.02 8.75 4.64
CA ALA A 64 0.18 10.09 5.16
C ALA A 64 0.33 11.08 4.01
N GLY A 65 -0.33 12.24 4.12
CA GLY A 65 -0.26 13.30 3.13
C GLY A 65 1.14 13.90 3.05
N TYR A 66 1.68 14.00 1.84
CA TYR A 66 3.00 14.58 1.62
C TYR A 66 3.03 16.08 1.88
N GLU A 67 1.89 16.77 1.77
CA GLU A 67 1.80 18.19 2.09
C GLU A 67 2.20 18.47 3.55
N ASP A 68 1.71 17.66 4.51
CA ASP A 68 2.07 17.79 5.92
C ASP A 68 3.54 17.40 6.17
N ILE A 69 4.00 16.34 5.50
CA ILE A 69 5.40 15.88 5.59
C ILE A 69 6.38 16.94 5.07
N LEU A 70 6.03 17.65 3.99
CA LEU A 70 6.86 18.73 3.45
C LEU A 70 6.87 19.98 4.34
N LYS A 71 5.74 20.28 4.98
CA LYS A 71 5.59 21.47 5.86
C LYS A 71 6.23 21.28 7.22
N HIS A 72 6.09 20.10 7.81
CA HIS A 72 6.48 19.84 9.19
C HIS A 72 7.65 18.86 9.30
N GLY A 73 7.87 18.01 8.30
CA GLY A 73 8.96 17.05 8.25
C GLY A 73 8.50 15.58 8.40
N ASN A 74 9.49 14.69 8.39
CA ASN A 74 9.29 13.24 8.35
C ASN A 74 8.56 12.65 9.57
N HIS A 75 8.37 13.40 10.64
CA HIS A 75 7.56 12.98 11.80
C HIS A 75 6.06 12.93 11.52
N HIS A 76 5.59 13.48 10.39
CA HIS A 76 4.20 13.36 9.94
C HIS A 76 3.91 12.06 9.17
N HIS A 77 4.92 11.26 8.87
CA HIS A 77 4.67 9.87 8.51
C HIS A 77 4.04 9.12 9.69
N ARG A 78 3.30 8.04 9.43
CA ARG A 78 2.88 7.16 10.53
C ARG A 78 4.11 6.52 11.17
N ARG A 79 4.08 6.31 12.49
CA ARG A 79 5.17 5.68 13.27
C ARG A 79 5.63 4.31 12.75
N THR A 80 4.78 3.62 11.98
CA THR A 80 5.07 2.33 11.35
C THR A 80 5.66 2.45 9.94
N CYS A 81 5.82 3.68 9.43
CA CYS A 81 6.38 3.94 8.10
C CYS A 81 7.90 3.88 8.15
N GLN A 82 8.54 3.36 7.11
CA GLN A 82 10.00 3.35 7.01
C GLN A 82 10.61 4.76 7.00
N TYR A 83 9.85 5.76 6.56
CA TYR A 83 10.29 7.16 6.47
C TYR A 83 9.99 7.98 7.72
N TYR A 84 9.37 7.38 8.74
CA TYR A 84 9.10 8.10 9.99
C TYR A 84 10.40 8.38 10.74
N SER A 85 10.61 9.66 11.03
CA SER A 85 11.64 10.12 11.97
C SER A 85 10.94 10.84 13.10
N ALA A 86 11.25 10.51 14.36
CA ALA A 86 10.80 11.35 15.46
C ALA A 86 11.36 12.77 15.27
N TYR A 87 10.57 13.77 15.65
CA TYR A 87 11.07 15.13 15.76
C TYR A 87 11.98 15.16 16.98
N ASP A 88 13.28 15.35 16.73
CA ASP A 88 14.27 15.50 17.77
C ASP A 88 14.46 17.00 17.99
N SER A 89 14.00 17.49 19.14
CA SER A 89 14.02 18.91 19.48
C SER A 89 15.33 19.33 20.15
N GLU A 90 16.43 18.60 19.95
CA GLU A 90 17.69 18.78 20.71
C GLU A 90 18.67 19.80 20.08
N ASP A 91 18.27 20.53 19.05
CA ASP A 91 19.06 21.62 18.44
C ASP A 91 18.37 23.00 18.62
N ASP A 92 18.24 23.46 19.86
CA ASP A 92 18.00 24.87 20.21
C ASP A 92 18.89 25.20 21.43
N ASP A 93 20.17 25.50 21.17
CA ASP A 93 21.15 26.12 22.10
C ASP A 93 21.57 27.48 21.55
#